data_AF-A0AAN9ENS0-F1
#
_entry.id   AF-A0AAN9ENS0-F1
#
_cell.length_a   1.000
_cell.length_b   1.000
_cell.length_c   1.000
_cell.angle_alpha   90.00
_cell.angle_beta   90.00
_cell.angle_gamma   90.00
#
_symmetry.space_group_name_H-M   'P 1'
#
loop_
_entity.id
_entity.type
_entity.pdbx_description
1 polymer ?
#
loop_
_entity_poly.entity_id
_entity_poly.type
_entity_poly.pdbx_seq_one_letter_code
_entity_poly.pdbx_strand_id
1 'polypeptide(L)'
;MEVTMGGAHGSHDVKSFSLEVPITLNEGANNISLLSVLVGLLVMLPNSAFLERRFAGLISAEIQCSEVSYDLTNSTCWGYQIAFDSPEGNGPVALNLGSMGKGEAWVNGQSIGRYWILFHDSNNHPSQALYHVPRSFLKDTGNVLVVFEEEGGNPLDISLNTVSSTDMQIIFLFCC
;
A
#
# COMPACT_ATOMS: atom_id res chain seq x y z
N MET A 1 -12.03 0.89 -22.83
CA MET A 1 -12.75 2.11 -22.40
C MET A 1 -13.07 1.92 -20.94
N GLU A 2 -12.56 2.79 -20.08
CA GLU A 2 -12.83 2.76 -18.64
C GLU A 2 -14.12 3.55 -18.39
N VAL A 3 -15.05 2.96 -17.63
CA VAL A 3 -16.38 3.57 -17.38
C VAL A 3 -16.53 3.72 -15.88
N THR A 4 -16.62 4.96 -15.40
CA THR A 4 -16.90 5.28 -14.00
C THR A 4 -18.40 5.11 -13.74
N MET A 5 -18.74 4.24 -12.79
CA MET A 5 -20.14 3.88 -12.52
C MET A 5 -20.77 4.70 -11.38
N GLY A 6 -20.00 5.22 -10.42
CA GLY A 6 -20.54 6.02 -9.31
C GLY A 6 -19.52 6.34 -8.20
N GLY A 7 -20.00 6.96 -7.10
CA GLY A 7 -19.21 7.29 -5.93
C GLY A 7 -20.07 7.59 -4.69
N ALA A 8 -19.51 7.40 -3.50
CA ALA A 8 -20.18 7.67 -2.22
C ALA A 8 -19.16 8.13 -1.16
N HIS A 9 -19.64 8.77 -0.09
CA HIS A 9 -18.79 9.26 1.00
C HIS A 9 -19.53 9.25 2.34
N GLY A 10 -18.77 9.18 3.44
CA GLY A 10 -19.26 9.37 4.80
C GLY A 10 -19.29 10.85 5.22
N SER A 11 -19.54 11.10 6.51
CA SER A 11 -19.58 12.44 7.13
C SER A 11 -18.69 12.53 8.38
N HIS A 12 -18.74 13.65 9.10
CA HIS A 12 -18.01 13.80 10.36
C HIS A 12 -18.47 12.78 11.42
N ASP A 13 -19.78 12.56 11.53
CA ASP A 13 -20.38 11.76 12.59
C ASP A 13 -20.63 10.30 12.19
N VAL A 14 -20.83 10.04 10.89
CA VAL A 14 -21.07 8.69 10.35
C VAL A 14 -20.03 8.38 9.27
N LYS A 15 -19.08 7.51 9.59
CA LYS A 15 -17.92 7.22 8.72
C LYS A 15 -18.18 6.11 7.70
N SER A 16 -19.04 5.15 8.03
CA SER A 16 -19.38 4.03 7.15
C SER A 16 -20.45 4.43 6.12
N PHE A 17 -20.29 3.97 4.88
CA PHE A 17 -21.26 4.12 3.80
C PHE A 17 -21.21 2.90 2.87
N SER A 18 -22.30 2.62 2.15
CA SER A 18 -22.38 1.58 1.13
C SER A 18 -22.70 2.22 -0.22
N LEU A 19 -22.13 1.69 -1.30
CA LEU A 19 -22.38 2.12 -2.68
C LEU A 19 -22.91 0.93 -3.48
N GLU A 20 -24.17 1.03 -3.91
CA GLU A 20 -24.83 0.02 -4.76
C GLU A 20 -25.11 0.62 -6.13
N VAL A 21 -24.45 0.11 -7.16
CA VAL A 21 -24.59 0.60 -8.54
C VAL A 21 -24.71 -0.59 -9.50
N PRO A 22 -25.71 -0.61 -10.39
CA PRO A 22 -25.80 -1.66 -11.40
C PRO A 22 -24.66 -1.51 -12.41
N ILE A 23 -23.92 -2.61 -12.64
CA ILE A 23 -22.82 -2.67 -13.62
C ILE A 23 -23.11 -3.72 -14.69
N THR A 24 -22.63 -3.47 -15.91
CA THR A 24 -22.71 -4.45 -17.01
C THR A 24 -21.38 -5.18 -17.13
N LEU A 25 -21.39 -6.50 -17.03
CA LEU A 25 -20.21 -7.36 -17.18
C LEU A 25 -20.22 -8.03 -18.55
N ASN A 26 -19.03 -8.22 -19.12
CA ASN A 26 -18.86 -8.95 -20.38
C ASN A 26 -18.67 -10.46 -20.11
N GLU A 27 -18.91 -11.30 -21.12
CA GLU A 27 -18.52 -12.72 -21.05
C GLU A 27 -17.00 -12.86 -20.92
N GLY A 28 -16.53 -13.57 -19.88
CA GLY A 28 -15.12 -13.77 -19.58
C GLY A 28 -14.56 -12.89 -18.46
N ALA A 29 -13.26 -12.61 -18.50
CA ALA A 29 -12.59 -11.85 -17.45
C ALA A 29 -12.96 -10.35 -17.53
N ASN A 30 -13.37 -9.77 -16.40
CA ASN A 30 -13.70 -8.35 -16.26
C ASN A 30 -12.75 -7.70 -15.26
N ASN A 31 -12.21 -6.52 -15.58
CA ASN A 31 -11.37 -5.76 -14.65
C ASN A 31 -12.22 -4.72 -13.93
N ILE A 32 -12.30 -4.79 -12.60
CA ILE A 32 -13.08 -3.88 -11.77
C ILE A 32 -12.13 -3.26 -10.76
N SER A 33 -12.08 -1.93 -10.73
CA SER A 33 -11.22 -1.16 -9.84
C SER A 33 -12.06 -0.37 -8.85
N LEU A 34 -11.71 -0.46 -7.57
CA LEU A 34 -12.38 0.24 -6.47
C LEU A 34 -11.38 1.17 -5.80
N LEU A 35 -11.71 2.46 -5.73
CA LEU A 35 -10.89 3.47 -5.06
C LEU A 35 -11.54 3.85 -3.73
N SER A 36 -10.83 3.64 -2.62
CA SER A 36 -11.27 3.99 -1.26
C SER A 36 -10.28 4.97 -0.64
N VAL A 37 -10.81 6.05 -0.05
CA VAL A 37 -9.98 7.13 0.52
C VAL A 37 -10.47 7.46 1.92
N LEU A 38 -9.55 7.49 2.90
CA LEU A 38 -9.83 7.91 4.27
C LEU A 38 -9.58 9.41 4.44
N VAL A 39 -10.57 10.14 4.94
CA VAL A 39 -10.43 11.56 5.30
C VAL A 39 -10.39 11.70 6.83
N GLY A 40 -9.17 11.67 7.39
CA GLY A 40 -8.86 11.90 8.82
C GLY A 40 -8.96 10.66 9.73
N LEU A 41 -7.96 10.45 10.61
CA LEU A 41 -7.96 9.40 11.64
C LEU A 41 -8.14 10.02 13.03
N LEU A 42 -9.15 9.56 13.79
CA LEU A 42 -9.42 10.07 15.14
C LEU A 42 -8.40 9.52 16.15
N VAL A 43 -7.23 10.13 16.22
CA VAL A 43 -6.27 9.96 17.33
C VAL A 43 -6.53 11.08 18.33
N MET A 44 -7.37 10.80 19.33
CA MET A 44 -7.37 11.45 20.67
C MET A 44 -8.68 11.15 21.41
N LEU A 45 -8.67 10.18 22.31
CA LEU A 45 -9.40 10.27 23.59
C LEU A 45 -8.54 9.64 24.70
N PRO A 46 -8.56 10.15 25.93
CA PRO A 46 -7.64 9.74 27.01
C PRO A 46 -7.87 8.30 27.52
N ASN A 47 -8.81 7.57 26.93
CA ASN A 47 -9.16 6.19 27.28
C ASN A 47 -9.01 5.23 26.07
N SER A 48 -8.34 5.67 25.00
CA SER A 48 -8.15 4.92 23.75
C SER A 48 -7.05 3.87 23.84
N ALA A 49 -7.26 2.84 24.64
CA ALA A 49 -6.76 1.52 24.22
C ALA A 49 -7.68 1.04 23.08
N PHE A 50 -7.15 0.36 22.05
CA PHE A 50 -7.91 -0.25 20.94
C PHE A 50 -8.17 0.59 19.66
N LEU A 51 -7.47 1.71 19.42
CA LEU A 51 -7.55 2.42 18.11
C LEU A 51 -6.95 1.60 16.96
N GLU A 52 -6.03 0.67 17.28
CA GLU A 52 -5.48 -0.33 16.37
C GLU A 52 -6.51 -1.35 15.85
N ARG A 53 -7.73 -1.36 16.41
CA ARG A 53 -8.84 -2.23 15.97
C ARG A 53 -9.83 -1.56 15.04
N ARG A 54 -9.64 -0.27 14.72
CA ARG A 54 -10.52 0.46 13.79
C ARG A 54 -9.98 0.31 12.36
N PHE A 55 -10.77 -0.31 11.50
CA PHE A 55 -10.45 -0.46 10.09
C PHE A 55 -11.06 0.70 9.28
N ALA A 56 -10.31 1.20 8.31
CA ALA A 56 -10.74 2.20 7.33
C ALA A 56 -10.36 1.69 5.94
N GLY A 57 -11.17 2.00 4.93
CA GLY A 57 -11.03 1.44 3.59
C GLY A 57 -12.23 0.60 3.19
N LEU A 58 -12.13 -0.09 2.06
CA LEU A 58 -13.17 -1.01 1.58
C LEU A 58 -13.24 -2.22 2.51
N ILE A 59 -14.29 -2.27 3.34
CA ILE A 59 -14.50 -3.35 4.32
C ILE A 59 -15.16 -4.56 3.66
N SER A 60 -15.99 -4.33 2.65
CA SER A 60 -16.69 -5.38 1.91
C SER A 60 -17.03 -4.94 0.50
N ALA A 61 -16.97 -5.87 -0.45
CA ALA A 61 -17.44 -5.67 -1.82
C ALA A 61 -18.20 -6.93 -2.25
N GLU A 62 -19.37 -6.76 -2.86
CA GLU A 62 -20.20 -7.89 -3.29
C GLU A 62 -20.77 -7.57 -4.68
N ILE A 63 -20.75 -8.54 -5.59
CA ILE A 63 -21.43 -8.46 -6.87
C ILE A 63 -22.68 -9.31 -6.79
N GLN A 64 -23.84 -8.67 -6.79
CA GLN A 64 -25.11 -9.37 -6.83
C GLN A 64 -25.59 -9.57 -8.27
N CYS A 65 -25.69 -10.83 -8.68
CA CYS A 65 -26.36 -11.26 -9.90
C CYS A 65 -27.73 -11.85 -9.52
N SER A 66 -28.72 -11.80 -10.41
CA SER A 66 -30.15 -12.05 -10.13
C SER A 66 -30.50 -13.09 -9.05
N GLU A 67 -29.84 -14.26 -9.03
CA GLU A 67 -30.07 -15.32 -8.01
C GLU A 67 -28.80 -15.71 -7.21
N VAL A 68 -27.64 -15.09 -7.49
CA VAL A 68 -26.34 -15.46 -6.92
C VAL A 68 -25.55 -14.22 -6.57
N SER A 69 -24.97 -14.17 -5.37
CA SER A 69 -24.05 -13.10 -4.99
C SER A 69 -22.61 -13.62 -4.87
N TYR A 70 -21.67 -12.76 -5.28
CA TYR A 70 -20.23 -13.02 -5.23
C TYR A 70 -19.60 -12.05 -4.25
N ASP A 71 -19.17 -12.57 -3.10
CA ASP A 71 -18.47 -11.79 -2.09
C ASP A 71 -16.98 -11.63 -2.48
N LEU A 72 -16.59 -10.38 -2.73
CA LEU A 72 -15.24 -9.92 -3.05
C LEU A 72 -14.53 -9.26 -1.86
N THR A 73 -15.19 -9.17 -0.71
CA THR A 73 -14.66 -8.62 0.55
C THR A 73 -13.31 -9.22 0.92
N ASN A 74 -13.19 -10.53 0.71
CA ASN A 74 -11.97 -11.27 1.01
C ASN A 74 -11.09 -11.49 -0.25
N SER A 75 -11.32 -10.74 -1.33
CA SER A 75 -10.85 -11.11 -2.69
C SER A 75 -10.03 -10.04 -3.45
N THR A 76 -9.63 -8.90 -2.88
CA THR A 76 -8.73 -7.93 -3.57
C THR A 76 -7.61 -7.37 -2.69
N CYS A 77 -6.43 -8.00 -2.76
CA CYS A 77 -5.16 -7.29 -2.55
C CYS A 77 -4.75 -6.64 -3.89
N TRP A 78 -4.56 -5.32 -3.97
CA TRP A 78 -3.75 -4.74 -5.06
C TRP A 78 -2.29 -4.91 -4.66
N GLY A 79 -1.68 -5.93 -5.25
CA GLY A 79 -0.30 -6.32 -4.98
C GLY A 79 0.51 -6.34 -6.27
N TYR A 80 1.66 -5.68 -6.27
CA TYR A 80 2.67 -5.83 -7.32
C TYR A 80 3.66 -6.90 -6.90
N GLN A 81 4.02 -7.79 -7.82
CA GLN A 81 5.04 -8.79 -7.60
C GLN A 81 6.09 -8.71 -8.71
N ILE A 82 7.36 -8.67 -8.33
CA ILE A 82 8.48 -8.64 -9.27
C ILE A 82 9.62 -9.52 -8.77
N ALA A 83 10.30 -10.18 -9.72
CA ALA A 83 11.52 -10.93 -9.45
C ALA A 83 12.76 -10.05 -9.71
N PHE A 84 13.77 -10.15 -8.86
CA PHE A 84 15.01 -9.37 -8.98
C PHE A 84 16.23 -10.13 -8.44
N ASP A 85 17.42 -9.75 -8.92
CA ASP A 85 18.69 -10.31 -8.44
C ASP A 85 19.28 -9.44 -7.32
N SER A 86 20.03 -10.05 -6.40
CA SER A 86 20.63 -9.29 -5.31
C SER A 86 21.68 -8.32 -5.86
N PRO A 87 21.72 -7.06 -5.40
CA PRO A 87 22.78 -6.13 -5.76
C PRO A 87 24.15 -6.68 -5.36
N GLU A 88 25.18 -6.39 -6.16
CA GLU A 88 26.55 -6.81 -5.84
C GLU A 88 27.09 -6.18 -4.54
N GLY A 89 28.08 -6.83 -3.93
CA GLY A 89 28.79 -6.37 -2.74
C GLY A 89 28.08 -6.65 -1.41
N ASN A 90 28.74 -6.28 -0.31
CA ASN A 90 28.31 -6.58 1.07
C ASN A 90 27.66 -5.38 1.80
N GLY A 91 27.47 -4.25 1.11
CA GLY A 91 26.88 -3.05 1.70
C GLY A 91 25.39 -3.21 2.00
N PRO A 92 24.82 -2.38 2.89
CA PRO A 92 23.38 -2.39 3.19
C PRO A 92 22.56 -2.09 1.92
N VAL A 93 21.39 -2.70 1.82
CA VAL A 93 20.45 -2.53 0.69
C VAL A 93 19.26 -1.72 1.16
N ALA A 94 18.79 -0.83 0.29
CA ALA A 94 17.56 -0.09 0.49
C ALA A 94 16.67 -0.17 -0.76
N LEU A 95 15.38 -0.39 -0.52
CA LEU A 95 14.34 -0.29 -1.51
C LEU A 95 13.85 1.16 -1.56
N ASN A 96 13.94 1.78 -2.73
CA ASN A 96 13.38 3.10 -2.97
C ASN A 96 11.92 2.94 -3.41
N LEU A 97 11.04 3.36 -2.52
CA LEU A 97 9.60 3.39 -2.74
C LEU A 97 9.12 4.82 -3.00
N GLY A 98 10.00 5.78 -3.30
CA GLY A 98 9.63 7.19 -3.47
C GLY A 98 8.64 7.49 -4.60
N SER A 99 8.40 6.54 -5.51
CA SER A 99 7.35 6.61 -6.54
C SER A 99 6.01 6.02 -6.10
N MET A 100 5.95 5.44 -4.90
CA MET A 100 4.78 4.77 -4.32
C MET A 100 4.02 5.71 -3.39
N GLY A 101 2.81 5.32 -2.98
CA GLY A 101 1.95 6.08 -2.08
C GLY A 101 2.12 5.61 -0.64
N LYS A 102 1.31 4.62 -0.26
CA LYS A 102 1.27 4.06 1.10
C LYS A 102 0.99 2.58 1.03
N GLY A 103 1.63 1.80 1.88
CA GLY A 103 1.26 0.41 2.02
C GLY A 103 2.34 -0.37 2.75
N GLU A 104 2.56 -1.61 2.34
CA GLU A 104 3.56 -2.49 2.93
C GLU A 104 4.31 -3.27 1.84
N ALA A 105 5.58 -3.56 2.10
CA ALA A 105 6.43 -4.28 1.17
C ALA A 105 7.05 -5.52 1.85
N TRP A 106 7.30 -6.54 1.03
CA TRP A 106 7.91 -7.81 1.45
C TRP A 106 8.99 -8.23 0.46
N VAL A 107 10.09 -8.78 0.99
CA VAL A 107 11.15 -9.42 0.19
C VAL A 107 11.25 -10.88 0.59
N ASN A 108 11.11 -11.79 -0.38
CA ASN A 108 11.13 -13.24 -0.17
C ASN A 108 10.16 -13.71 0.94
N GLY A 109 9.00 -13.05 1.03
CA GLY A 109 7.97 -13.33 2.05
C GLY A 109 8.23 -12.69 3.41
N GLN A 110 9.31 -11.94 3.59
CA GLN A 110 9.63 -11.24 4.83
C GLN A 110 9.27 -9.76 4.73
N SER A 111 8.46 -9.26 5.68
CA SER A 111 8.05 -7.85 5.68
C SER A 111 9.25 -6.95 5.93
N ILE A 112 9.38 -5.91 5.12
CA ILE A 112 10.37 -4.83 5.29
C ILE A 112 9.73 -3.56 5.88
N GLY A 113 8.45 -3.65 6.26
CA GLY A 113 7.71 -2.61 6.95
C GLY A 113 6.75 -1.81 6.07
N ARG A 114 5.97 -0.96 6.73
CA ARG A 114 5.04 -0.04 6.07
C ARG A 114 5.79 1.14 5.48
N TYR A 115 5.39 1.54 4.28
CA TYR A 115 5.85 2.77 3.66
C TYR A 115 4.72 3.80 3.61
N TRP A 116 5.11 5.07 3.70
CA TRP A 116 4.20 6.19 3.52
C TRP A 116 4.97 7.40 2.99
N ILE A 117 4.94 7.56 1.67
CA ILE A 117 5.77 8.53 0.95
C ILE A 117 5.18 9.94 1.01
N LEU A 118 3.87 10.04 1.19
CA LEU A 118 3.10 11.30 1.16
C LEU A 118 3.47 12.33 2.24
N PHE A 119 4.29 11.96 3.23
CA PHE A 119 4.81 12.92 4.20
C PHE A 119 6.06 13.60 3.65
N HIS A 120 5.92 14.80 3.10
CA HIS A 120 7.07 15.57 2.64
C HIS A 120 7.60 16.56 3.70
N ASP A 121 8.91 16.77 3.73
CA ASP A 121 9.55 17.84 4.51
C ASP A 121 9.23 19.23 3.94
N SER A 122 9.73 20.29 4.58
CA SER A 122 9.56 21.67 4.11
C SER A 122 10.14 21.95 2.72
N ASN A 123 10.97 21.04 2.20
CA ASN A 123 11.62 21.12 0.90
C ASN A 123 10.97 20.17 -0.13
N ASN A 124 9.82 19.59 0.19
CA ASN A 124 9.06 18.67 -0.65
C ASN A 124 9.75 17.31 -0.89
N HIS A 125 10.61 16.86 0.03
CA HIS A 125 11.19 15.51 -0.01
C HIS A 125 10.39 14.55 0.87
N PRO A 126 10.15 13.29 0.45
CA PRO A 126 9.53 12.30 1.31
C PRO A 126 10.36 12.05 2.58
N SER A 127 9.68 12.05 3.72
CA SER A 127 10.26 11.84 5.06
C SER A 127 11.00 10.51 5.13
N GLN A 128 10.52 9.53 4.37
CA GLN A 128 11.21 8.27 4.15
C GLN A 128 10.80 7.65 2.80
N ALA A 129 11.69 7.72 1.81
CA ALA A 129 11.57 7.00 0.54
C ALA A 129 12.37 5.70 0.50
N LEU A 130 13.41 5.58 1.34
CA LEU A 130 14.31 4.44 1.37
C LEU A 130 13.97 3.52 2.54
N TYR A 131 13.73 2.25 2.23
CA TYR A 131 13.36 1.22 3.20
C TYR A 131 14.45 0.16 3.24
N HIS A 132 14.98 -0.11 4.42
CA HIS A 132 16.08 -1.06 4.56
C HIS A 132 15.65 -2.48 4.23
N VAL A 133 16.44 -3.16 3.39
CA VAL A 133 16.29 -4.60 3.11
C VAL A 133 17.49 -5.33 3.71
N PRO A 134 17.29 -6.12 4.78
CA PRO A 134 18.37 -6.91 5.36
C PRO A 134 18.96 -7.88 4.33
N ARG A 135 20.29 -7.94 4.23
CA ARG A 135 20.98 -8.85 3.30
C ARG A 135 20.62 -10.32 3.54
N SER A 136 20.33 -10.69 4.77
CA SER A 136 19.86 -12.05 5.13
C SER A 136 18.52 -12.42 4.51
N PHE A 137 17.74 -11.46 4.01
CA PHE A 137 16.47 -11.72 3.34
C PHE A 137 16.68 -12.04 1.85
N LEU A 138 17.87 -11.76 1.31
CA LEU A 138 18.20 -11.89 -0.11
C LEU A 138 18.93 -13.21 -0.40
N LYS A 139 18.67 -13.73 -1.59
CA LYS A 139 19.41 -14.77 -2.30
C LYS A 139 20.21 -14.11 -3.42
N ASP A 140 21.20 -14.80 -3.98
CA ASP A 140 22.00 -14.27 -5.09
C ASP A 140 21.12 -13.88 -6.30
N THR A 141 20.16 -14.74 -6.65
CA THR A 141 19.21 -14.50 -7.76
C THR A 141 17.79 -14.96 -7.42
N GLY A 142 16.82 -14.47 -8.20
CA GLY A 142 15.42 -14.91 -8.09
C GLY A 142 14.74 -14.50 -6.79
N ASN A 143 15.09 -13.33 -6.25
CA ASN A 143 14.37 -12.73 -5.14
C ASN A 143 13.02 -12.23 -5.59
N VAL A 144 12.04 -12.24 -4.70
CA VAL A 144 10.68 -11.78 -4.99
C VAL A 144 10.37 -10.58 -4.10
N LEU A 145 10.05 -9.45 -4.72
CA LEU A 145 9.46 -8.29 -4.06
C LEU A 145 7.96 -8.34 -4.25
N VAL A 146 7.22 -8.21 -3.15
CA VAL A 146 5.77 -7.98 -3.15
C VAL A 146 5.51 -6.62 -2.54
N VAL A 147 4.67 -5.80 -3.17
CA VAL A 147 4.27 -4.49 -2.66
C VAL A 147 2.76 -4.40 -2.68
N PHE A 148 2.18 -4.13 -1.52
CA PHE A 148 0.77 -3.74 -1.38
C PHE A 148 0.69 -2.21 -1.38
N GLU A 149 -0.23 -1.64 -2.15
CA GLU A 149 -0.31 -0.18 -2.40
C GLU A 149 -1.74 0.36 -2.20
N GLU A 150 -1.95 1.11 -1.12
CA GLU A 150 -3.21 1.68 -0.64
C GLU A 150 -3.64 2.97 -1.30
N GLU A 151 -2.70 3.79 -1.77
CA GLU A 151 -2.97 5.17 -2.18
C GLU A 151 -2.58 5.44 -3.64
N GLY A 152 -1.95 4.46 -4.29
CA GLY A 152 -1.54 4.50 -5.70
C GLY A 152 -0.09 4.95 -5.88
N GLY A 153 0.61 4.35 -6.83
CA GLY A 153 2.05 4.57 -7.05
C GLY A 153 2.51 4.02 -8.40
N ASN A 154 3.68 4.46 -8.88
CA ASN A 154 4.29 3.89 -10.08
C ASN A 154 5.29 2.79 -9.71
N PRO A 155 4.94 1.50 -9.88
CA PRO A 155 5.83 0.40 -9.52
C PRO A 155 7.05 0.29 -10.46
N LEU A 156 7.03 0.90 -11.64
CA LEU A 156 8.14 0.86 -12.60
C LEU A 156 9.35 1.69 -12.16
N ASP A 157 9.13 2.66 -11.27
CA ASP A 157 10.17 3.55 -10.75
C ASP A 157 10.73 3.06 -9.40
N ILE A 158 10.23 1.93 -8.89
CA ILE A 158 10.81 1.26 -7.72
C ILE A 158 12.23 0.83 -8.09
N SER A 159 13.19 1.22 -7.26
CA SER A 159 14.59 0.88 -7.46
C SER A 159 15.22 0.28 -6.21
N LEU A 160 16.19 -0.61 -6.41
CA LEU A 160 16.94 -1.23 -5.33
C LEU A 160 18.36 -0.69 -5.36
N ASN A 161 18.78 -0.05 -4.27
CA ASN A 161 20.07 0.63 -4.19
C ASN A 161 20.94 0.02 -3.08
N THR A 162 22.26 -0.01 -3.31
CA THR A 162 23.24 -0.26 -2.25
C THR A 162 23.62 1.08 -1.61
N VAL A 163 23.47 1.17 -0.29
CA VAL A 163 23.80 2.39 0.46
C VAL A 163 25.24 2.29 0.94
N SER A 164 26.06 3.30 0.66
CA SER A 164 27.43 3.38 1.17
C SER A 164 27.43 3.98 2.58
N SER A 165 28.40 3.64 3.45
CA SER A 165 28.41 4.15 4.84
C SER A 165 28.61 5.67 4.94
N THR A 166 28.90 6.33 3.83
CA THR A 166 28.99 7.79 3.68
C THR A 166 27.63 8.48 3.50
N ASP A 167 26.57 7.73 3.14
CA ASP A 167 25.22 8.27 2.89
C ASP A 167 24.27 8.11 4.08
N MET A 168 24.79 7.67 5.23
CA MET A 168 23.98 7.30 6.39
C MET A 168 23.61 8.53 7.25
N GLN A 169 22.64 9.33 6.81
CA GLN A 169 21.86 10.16 7.74
C GLN A 169 20.70 9.33 8.28
N ILE A 170 20.94 8.59 9.38
CA ILE A 170 19.84 8.05 10.18
C ILE A 170 19.21 9.22 10.94
N ILE A 171 18.22 9.87 10.34
CA ILE A 171 17.36 10.78 11.08
C ILE A 171 16.38 9.91 11.86
N PHE A 172 16.70 9.64 13.13
CA PHE A 172 15.71 9.16 14.09
C PHE A 172 14.70 10.30 14.34
N LEU A 173 13.61 10.32 13.59
CA LEU A 173 12.42 11.08 13.99
C LEU A 173 11.71 10.27 15.08
N PHE A 174 12.17 10.44 16.32
CA PHE A 174 11.30 10.23 17.48
C PHE A 174 10.24 11.33 17.42
N CYS A 175 9.03 10.98 16.98
CA CYS A 175 7.87 11.83 17.23
C CYS A 175 7.35 11.47 18.62
N CYS A 176 7.48 12.39 19.58
CA CYS A 176 6.70 12.38 20.82
C CYS A 176 5.23 12.69 20.52
#